data_AF-A0A9J7HIN3-F1
#
_entry.id   AF-A0A9J7HIN3-F1
#
_cell.length_a   1.000
_cell.length_b   1.000
_cell.length_c   1.000
_cell.angle_alpha   90.00
_cell.angle_beta   90.00
_cell.angle_gamma   90.00
#
_symmetry.space_group_name_H-M   'P 1'
#
loop_
_entity.id
_entity.type
_entity.pdbx_description
1 polymer ?
#
loop_
_entity_poly.entity_id
_entity_poly.type
_entity_poly.pdbx_seq_one_letter_code
_entity_poly.pdbx_strand_id
1 'polypeptide(L)'
;MANMLCAVTLALCCVCGVHAARPVQTCQQLADLMRPGMSVDPGISITDDQAADLGQVTGSSSNPGWWQVNWYNGHAGSYRMGADKKYDLFPADLGCRPEASQLELEPSDVCCTAACTHIIISGSTTAQIEHMTHYTLTHQVYSGRPVYSSDSNPYFLYYHGENSMWMVGAYVGSNTARMYVIDNAMSPDKIRGTWRLAVAGSAVSFPAVKASCAECRQITISGSVHHQVNRMTTYSLTSQINEGRPVYSSDTTNDFLYFYEPYDVWIVGNVMGGSSGGLLTNDIHLYPEQTEAVWEVYDGSQWVPFPRLRVRCTDVDECASTPCLNGGVCTDMPNSYSCACATGWGGHNCALTSVIQRIITVVLLHF
;
A
#
# COMPACT_ATOMS: atom_id res chain seq x y z
N MET A 1 4.96 -38.96 20.39
CA MET A 1 5.94 -38.33 21.30
C MET A 1 6.94 -37.57 20.45
N ALA A 2 6.81 -36.25 20.35
CA ALA A 2 7.80 -35.39 19.71
C ALA A 2 8.01 -34.18 20.63
N ASN A 3 9.22 -34.11 21.17
CA ASN A 3 9.70 -33.06 22.05
C ASN A 3 9.92 -31.75 21.28
N MET A 4 9.40 -30.67 21.84
CA MET A 4 10.16 -29.49 22.27
C MET A 4 11.28 -28.98 21.35
N LEU A 5 10.98 -27.91 20.61
CA LEU A 5 11.88 -26.78 20.45
C LEU A 5 11.02 -25.51 20.39
N CYS A 6 10.91 -24.88 21.56
CA CYS A 6 10.28 -23.58 21.75
C CYS A 6 11.23 -22.52 21.21
N ALA A 7 10.94 -21.96 20.04
CA ALA A 7 11.62 -20.76 19.55
C ALA A 7 10.87 -19.55 20.11
N VAL A 8 11.49 -18.85 21.05
CA VAL A 8 11.04 -17.56 21.58
C VAL A 8 11.07 -16.56 20.42
N THR A 9 9.92 -16.16 19.90
CA THR A 9 9.82 -15.09 18.91
C THR A 9 10.04 -13.76 19.61
N LEU A 10 11.21 -13.15 19.42
CA LEU A 10 11.49 -11.77 19.85
C LEU A 10 10.78 -10.80 18.89
N ALA A 11 9.96 -9.88 19.43
CA ALA A 11 9.31 -8.80 18.67
C ALA A 11 10.36 -7.78 18.18
N LEU A 12 10.52 -7.62 16.88
CA LEU A 12 11.48 -6.71 16.24
C LEU A 12 10.79 -5.37 15.98
N CYS A 13 11.42 -4.24 16.29
CA CYS A 13 10.81 -2.91 16.12
C CYS A 13 11.34 -2.09 14.94
N CYS A 14 12.57 -2.34 14.48
CA CYS A 14 13.15 -1.61 13.35
C CYS A 14 14.22 -2.42 12.61
N VAL A 15 14.40 -2.13 11.32
CA VAL A 15 15.62 -2.42 10.57
C VAL A 15 16.51 -1.18 10.58
N CYS A 16 17.72 -1.32 11.13
CA CYS A 16 18.72 -0.26 11.14
C CYS A 16 19.67 -0.44 9.95
N GLY A 17 19.92 0.63 9.19
CA GLY A 17 20.61 0.58 7.90
C GLY A 17 22.03 -0.04 7.93
N VAL A 18 22.47 -0.45 6.74
CA VAL A 18 23.66 -1.28 6.38
C VAL A 18 25.03 -0.79 6.90
N HIS A 19 25.11 0.32 7.64
CA HIS A 19 26.36 0.86 8.18
C HIS A 19 26.48 0.80 9.71
N ALA A 20 25.47 0.31 10.44
CA ALA A 20 25.59 0.03 11.86
C ALA A 20 25.94 -1.44 12.08
N ALA A 21 27.09 -1.73 12.68
CA ALA A 21 27.52 -3.09 13.05
C ALA A 21 26.68 -3.70 14.20
N ARG A 22 25.35 -3.57 14.19
CA ARG A 22 24.45 -4.08 15.24
C ARG A 22 23.25 -4.81 14.62
N PRO A 23 22.87 -5.98 15.17
CA PRO A 23 21.74 -6.78 14.68
C PRO A 23 20.41 -6.04 14.89
N VAL A 24 19.37 -6.49 14.16
CA VAL A 24 17.98 -6.07 14.32
C VAL A 24 17.61 -6.09 15.81
N GLN A 25 17.09 -4.97 16.31
CA GLN A 25 16.80 -4.79 17.73
C GLN A 25 15.31 -4.94 18.03
N THR A 26 15.00 -5.53 19.18
CA THR A 26 13.64 -5.56 19.68
C THR A 26 13.18 -4.20 20.16
N CYS A 27 11.87 -4.01 20.24
CA CYS A 27 11.27 -2.80 20.79
C CYS A 27 11.78 -2.50 22.20
N GLN A 28 11.91 -3.55 23.02
CA GLN A 28 12.46 -3.42 24.36
C GLN A 28 13.93 -3.00 24.35
N GLN A 29 14.75 -3.58 23.46
CA GLN A 29 16.16 -3.19 23.31
C GLN A 29 16.31 -1.73 22.87
N LEU A 30 15.41 -1.22 22.02
CA LEU A 30 15.40 0.19 21.62
C LEU A 30 14.99 1.12 22.77
N ALA A 31 13.98 0.74 23.56
CA ALA A 31 13.60 1.48 24.76
C ALA A 31 14.74 1.55 25.78
N ASP A 32 15.54 0.49 25.92
CA ASP A 32 16.69 0.44 26.82
C ASP A 32 17.85 1.35 26.34
N LEU A 33 17.86 1.80 25.09
CA LEU A 33 18.88 2.70 24.52
C LEU A 33 18.56 4.19 24.68
N MET A 34 17.31 4.53 24.99
CA MET A 34 16.84 5.89 25.15
C MET A 34 17.64 6.61 26.24
N ARG A 35 18.06 7.84 25.95
CA ARG A 35 18.84 8.67 26.86
C ARG A 35 18.69 10.15 26.52
N PRO A 36 18.83 11.06 27.49
CA PRO A 36 18.86 12.50 27.21
C PRO A 36 19.91 12.85 26.16
N GLY A 37 19.55 13.74 25.24
CA GLY A 37 20.38 14.20 24.12
C GLY A 37 20.29 13.35 22.85
N MET A 38 19.66 12.18 22.88
CA MET A 38 19.45 11.33 21.70
C MET A 38 18.49 11.98 20.70
N SER A 39 18.81 11.92 19.41
CA SER A 39 17.91 12.35 18.35
C SER A 39 16.87 11.26 18.06
N VAL A 40 15.61 11.65 17.91
CA VAL A 40 14.50 10.74 17.67
C VAL A 40 13.57 11.26 16.57
N ASP A 41 13.02 10.34 15.80
CA ASP A 41 11.97 10.56 14.82
C ASP A 41 10.61 10.11 15.40
N PRO A 42 9.51 10.73 14.98
CA PRO A 42 8.16 10.31 15.38
C PRO A 42 7.84 8.93 14.80
N GLY A 43 7.25 8.07 15.63
CA GLY A 43 6.80 6.75 15.19
C GLY A 43 5.37 6.72 14.67
N ILE A 44 5.00 5.66 13.96
CA ILE A 44 3.67 5.49 13.35
C ILE A 44 2.51 5.49 14.36
N SER A 45 2.80 5.21 15.63
CA SER A 45 1.84 5.18 16.74
C SER A 45 1.62 6.54 17.40
N ILE A 46 2.36 7.58 16.97
CA ILE A 46 2.18 8.94 17.48
C ILE A 46 0.89 9.53 16.89
N THR A 47 0.02 10.04 17.75
CA THR A 47 -1.21 10.75 17.33
C THR A 47 -1.08 12.27 17.54
N ASP A 48 0.14 12.73 17.83
CA ASP A 48 0.46 14.13 18.05
C ASP A 48 0.81 14.77 16.71
N ASP A 49 -0.11 15.55 16.16
CA ASP A 49 0.03 16.22 14.86
C ASP A 49 1.08 17.34 14.86
N GLN A 50 1.59 17.72 16.04
CA GLN A 50 2.67 18.70 16.21
C GLN A 50 4.05 18.05 16.33
N ALA A 51 4.16 16.72 16.28
CA ALA A 51 5.45 16.05 16.25
C ALA A 51 6.17 16.30 14.90
N ALA A 52 7.40 16.81 14.96
CA ALA A 52 8.19 17.11 13.76
C ALA A 52 9.04 15.92 13.33
N ASP A 53 9.55 15.96 12.09
CA ASP A 53 10.39 14.89 11.52
C ASP A 53 11.63 14.54 12.37
N LEU A 54 12.11 15.43 13.24
CA LEU A 54 13.23 15.17 14.13
C LEU A 54 13.04 15.94 15.46
N GLY A 55 13.40 15.29 16.56
CA GLY A 55 13.36 15.85 17.91
C GLY A 55 14.50 15.33 18.77
N GLN A 56 14.68 15.95 19.95
CA GLN A 56 15.73 15.58 20.89
C GLN A 56 15.11 15.17 22.23
N VAL A 57 15.52 14.00 22.72
CA VAL A 57 15.11 13.50 24.03
C VAL A 57 15.71 14.41 25.11
N THR A 58 14.87 15.01 25.95
CA THR A 58 15.33 15.90 27.03
C THR A 58 15.47 15.17 28.36
N GLY A 59 14.73 14.07 28.55
CA GLY A 59 14.78 13.28 29.78
C GLY A 59 13.76 12.16 29.82
N SER A 60 13.90 11.25 30.79
CA SER A 60 12.83 10.32 31.12
C SER A 60 11.75 11.04 31.93
N SER A 61 10.50 10.64 31.75
CA SER A 61 9.38 11.10 32.58
C SER A 61 9.40 10.43 33.96
N SER A 62 8.58 10.92 34.88
CA SER A 62 8.30 10.27 36.17
C SER A 62 7.53 8.96 36.02
N ASN A 63 6.81 8.79 34.89
CA ASN A 63 6.12 7.55 34.54
C ASN A 63 7.09 6.57 33.82
N PRO A 64 7.24 5.33 34.30
CA PRO A 64 8.08 4.32 33.65
C PRO A 64 7.67 4.11 32.19
N GLY A 65 8.66 4.06 31.29
CA GLY A 65 8.41 3.87 29.86
C GLY A 65 7.88 5.11 29.13
N TRP A 66 7.96 6.30 29.72
CA TRP A 66 7.65 7.58 29.05
C TRP A 66 8.89 8.48 28.98
N TRP A 67 9.05 9.18 27.85
CA TRP A 67 10.17 10.06 27.56
C TRP A 67 9.71 11.42 27.09
N GLN A 68 10.43 12.46 27.51
CA GLN A 68 10.19 13.85 27.10
C GLN A 68 11.05 14.17 25.87
N VAL A 69 10.44 14.76 24.85
CA VAL A 69 11.09 15.15 23.60
C VAL A 69 10.76 16.58 23.26
N ASN A 70 11.78 17.35 22.89
CA ASN A 70 11.63 18.65 22.25
C ASN A 70 11.85 18.49 20.75
N TRP A 71 10.83 18.79 19.97
CA TRP A 71 10.86 18.76 18.51
C TRP A 71 11.51 20.04 17.96
N TYR A 72 12.15 19.94 16.79
CA TYR A 72 12.81 21.09 16.16
C TYR A 72 11.85 22.20 15.70
N ASN A 73 10.55 21.92 15.59
CA ASN A 73 9.52 22.95 15.35
C ASN A 73 9.18 23.76 16.62
N GLY A 74 9.83 23.50 17.76
CA GLY A 74 9.61 24.18 19.04
C GLY A 74 8.53 23.55 19.92
N HIS A 75 7.86 22.49 19.46
CA HIS A 75 6.91 21.73 20.27
C HIS A 75 7.65 20.81 21.27
N ALA A 76 7.05 20.56 22.43
CA ALA A 76 7.58 19.62 23.41
C ALA A 76 6.45 18.70 23.90
N GLY A 77 6.74 17.41 24.01
CA GLY A 77 5.75 16.42 24.40
C GLY A 77 6.34 15.20 25.11
N SER A 78 5.44 14.37 25.64
CA SER A 78 5.78 13.13 26.33
C SER A 78 5.29 11.94 25.51
N TYR A 79 6.17 10.97 25.28
CA TYR A 79 5.92 9.87 24.36
C TYR A 79 6.32 8.52 24.99
N ARG A 80 5.64 7.44 24.61
CA ARG A 80 5.85 6.10 25.19
C ARG A 80 7.02 5.42 24.51
N MET A 81 7.89 4.83 25.32
CA MET A 81 8.87 3.83 24.92
C MET A 81 8.83 2.70 25.95
N GLY A 82 7.92 1.76 25.73
CA GLY A 82 7.68 0.60 26.59
C GLY A 82 6.48 0.72 27.52
N ALA A 83 5.93 1.92 27.74
CA ALA A 83 4.67 2.08 28.47
C ALA A 83 3.51 1.46 27.69
N ASP A 84 2.70 0.64 28.36
CA ASP A 84 1.62 -0.15 27.76
C ASP A 84 2.05 -1.02 26.57
N LYS A 85 3.34 -1.40 26.52
CA LYS A 85 3.98 -2.06 25.37
C LYS A 85 3.91 -1.25 24.07
N LYS A 86 3.78 0.07 24.15
CA LYS A 86 3.77 1.01 23.01
C LYS A 86 5.09 1.75 22.89
N TYR A 87 5.45 2.06 21.64
CA TYR A 87 6.71 2.70 21.26
C TYR A 87 6.37 3.76 20.23
N ASP A 88 6.39 5.02 20.66
CA ASP A 88 5.96 6.20 19.91
C ASP A 88 7.13 6.93 19.23
N LEU A 89 8.38 6.57 19.56
CA LEU A 89 9.60 7.24 19.10
C LEU A 89 10.60 6.26 18.49
N PHE A 90 11.42 6.73 17.56
CA PHE A 90 12.51 5.95 16.97
C PHE A 90 13.85 6.68 17.07
N PRO A 91 14.95 6.04 17.50
CA PRO A 91 16.27 6.68 17.53
C PRO A 91 16.80 6.99 16.11
N ALA A 92 16.76 8.27 15.73
CA ALA A 92 17.19 8.76 14.42
C ALA A 92 18.71 8.54 14.21
N ASP A 93 19.50 8.67 15.28
CA ASP A 93 20.96 8.49 15.26
C ASP A 93 21.40 7.06 14.89
N LEU A 94 20.49 6.08 15.01
CA LEU A 94 20.77 4.68 14.69
C LEU A 94 20.37 4.30 13.26
N GLY A 95 19.80 5.23 12.49
CA GLY A 95 19.36 4.97 11.11
C GLY A 95 18.28 3.89 11.02
N CYS A 96 17.49 3.74 12.08
CA CYS A 96 16.41 2.78 12.18
C CYS A 96 15.14 3.42 11.61
N ARG A 97 14.54 2.82 10.58
CA ARG A 97 13.26 3.28 10.01
C ARG A 97 12.11 2.39 10.51
N PRO A 98 10.88 2.93 10.65
CA PRO A 98 9.72 2.12 10.98
C PRO A 98 9.46 1.12 9.84
N GLU A 99 9.64 -0.17 10.10
CA GLU A 99 8.98 -1.20 9.31
C GLU A 99 7.57 -1.36 9.87
N ALA A 100 6.58 -1.04 9.06
CA ALA A 100 5.18 -1.28 9.36
C ALA A 100 4.92 -2.80 9.36
N SER A 101 5.27 -3.50 10.45
CA SER A 101 4.78 -4.86 10.66
C SER A 101 4.70 -5.25 12.15
N GLN A 102 3.45 -5.34 12.61
CA GLN A 102 2.90 -6.30 13.58
C GLN A 102 3.15 -6.14 15.09
N LEU A 103 2.10 -5.71 15.79
CA LEU A 103 1.57 -6.27 17.04
C LEU A 103 0.05 -5.95 16.99
N GLU A 104 -0.90 -6.88 17.01
CA GLU A 104 -1.20 -7.87 18.04
C GLU A 104 -1.73 -9.18 17.42
N LEU A 105 -1.32 -10.33 17.97
CA LEU A 105 -1.93 -11.63 17.70
C LEU A 105 -2.41 -12.23 19.04
N GLU A 106 -3.69 -12.60 19.10
CA GLU A 106 -4.17 -13.70 19.95
C GLU A 106 -4.48 -14.92 19.04
N PRO A 107 -4.32 -16.15 19.54
CA PRO A 107 -4.08 -17.33 18.74
C PRO A 107 -5.33 -18.21 18.57
N SER A 108 -5.92 -18.21 17.37
CA SER A 108 -6.71 -19.38 16.95
C SER A 108 -6.74 -19.69 15.46
N ASP A 109 -6.49 -18.77 14.52
CA ASP A 109 -6.72 -19.08 13.11
C ASP A 109 -5.57 -18.73 12.16
N VAL A 110 -5.13 -19.78 11.49
CA VAL A 110 -4.02 -19.91 10.54
C VAL A 110 -4.21 -19.05 9.29
N CYS A 111 -3.12 -18.41 8.84
CA CYS A 111 -2.85 -17.83 7.52
C CYS A 111 -3.94 -16.98 6.86
N CYS A 112 -4.04 -15.72 7.28
CA CYS A 112 -4.42 -14.62 6.40
C CYS A 112 -3.33 -13.55 6.48
N THR A 113 -2.30 -13.62 5.64
CA THR A 113 -1.63 -12.38 5.23
C THR A 113 -2.73 -11.53 4.61
N ALA A 114 -3.04 -10.36 5.18
CA ALA A 114 -4.08 -9.47 4.66
C ALA A 114 -3.86 -9.33 3.15
N ALA A 115 -4.74 -9.94 2.36
CA ALA A 115 -4.62 -9.88 0.92
C ALA A 115 -4.75 -8.42 0.53
N CYS A 116 -3.83 -7.92 -0.29
CA CYS A 116 -3.93 -6.56 -0.81
C CYS A 116 -5.35 -6.39 -1.39
N THR A 117 -6.05 -5.33 -1.00
CA THR A 117 -7.45 -5.07 -1.39
C THR A 117 -7.56 -4.63 -2.85
N HIS A 118 -6.47 -4.12 -3.41
CA HIS A 118 -6.42 -3.50 -4.72
C HIS A 118 -5.16 -3.94 -5.45
N ILE A 119 -5.29 -4.76 -6.49
CA ILE A 119 -4.17 -5.21 -7.32
C ILE A 119 -4.17 -4.43 -8.62
N ILE A 120 -3.03 -3.84 -8.97
CA ILE A 120 -2.79 -3.29 -10.30
C ILE A 120 -1.98 -4.32 -11.08
N ILE A 121 -2.47 -4.70 -12.26
CA ILE A 121 -1.64 -5.37 -13.26
C ILE A 121 -1.12 -4.29 -14.21
N SER A 122 0.19 -4.12 -14.21
CA SER A 122 0.91 -3.01 -14.85
C SER A 122 2.08 -3.53 -15.70
N GLY A 123 2.50 -2.77 -16.71
CA GLY A 123 3.61 -3.07 -17.62
C GLY A 123 3.32 -2.74 -19.08
N SER A 124 4.35 -2.80 -19.94
CA SER A 124 4.20 -2.46 -21.37
C SER A 124 3.87 -3.71 -22.19
N THR A 125 2.66 -3.75 -22.76
CA THR A 125 2.32 -4.60 -23.92
C THR A 125 1.38 -3.81 -24.83
N THR A 126 1.77 -3.58 -26.08
CA THR A 126 0.89 -2.98 -27.10
C THR A 126 -0.25 -3.93 -27.52
N ALA A 127 -0.17 -5.21 -27.14
CA ALA A 127 -1.11 -6.24 -27.57
C ALA A 127 -2.38 -6.35 -26.72
N GLN A 128 -2.34 -6.12 -25.38
CA GLN A 128 -3.51 -6.29 -24.49
C GLN A 128 -3.51 -5.36 -23.26
N ILE A 129 -3.53 -4.04 -23.53
CA ILE A 129 -3.65 -3.01 -22.49
C ILE A 129 -4.94 -3.09 -21.68
N GLU A 130 -6.03 -3.59 -22.27
CA GLU A 130 -7.35 -3.68 -21.60
C GLU A 130 -7.40 -4.67 -20.42
N HIS A 131 -6.43 -5.57 -20.28
CA HIS A 131 -6.33 -6.51 -19.15
C HIS A 131 -5.36 -6.03 -18.07
N MET A 132 -4.51 -5.07 -18.41
CA MET A 132 -3.63 -4.36 -17.49
C MET A 132 -4.45 -3.25 -16.87
N THR A 133 -5.15 -3.59 -15.80
CA THR A 133 -6.08 -2.70 -15.10
C THR A 133 -6.02 -2.94 -13.60
N HIS A 134 -6.84 -2.19 -12.88
CA HIS A 134 -7.10 -2.34 -11.47
C HIS A 134 -8.10 -3.47 -11.22
N TYR A 135 -7.77 -4.32 -10.24
CA TYR A 135 -8.58 -5.42 -9.75
C TYR A 135 -8.82 -5.25 -8.24
N THR A 136 -10.08 -5.16 -7.86
CA THR A 136 -10.52 -5.04 -6.47
C THR A 136 -10.78 -6.42 -5.88
N LEU A 137 -10.36 -6.62 -4.63
CA LEU A 137 -10.60 -7.83 -3.87
C LEU A 137 -12.11 -8.07 -3.73
N THR A 138 -12.54 -9.28 -4.09
CA THR A 138 -13.91 -9.73 -3.89
C THR A 138 -14.03 -10.49 -2.56
N HIS A 139 -15.26 -10.87 -2.19
CA HIS A 139 -15.49 -11.79 -1.07
C HIS A 139 -15.26 -13.27 -1.44
N GLN A 140 -14.88 -13.58 -2.68
CA GLN A 140 -14.69 -14.94 -3.14
C GLN A 140 -13.27 -15.44 -2.88
N VAL A 141 -13.17 -16.72 -2.52
CA VAL A 141 -11.92 -17.46 -2.37
C VAL A 141 -11.99 -18.67 -3.30
N TYR A 142 -10.95 -18.90 -4.08
CA TYR A 142 -10.86 -20.03 -4.99
C TYR A 142 -9.48 -20.69 -4.87
N SER A 143 -9.45 -22.03 -4.78
CA SER A 143 -8.23 -22.80 -4.55
C SER A 143 -7.39 -22.28 -3.36
N GLY A 144 -8.06 -21.83 -2.29
CA GLY A 144 -7.42 -21.30 -1.08
C GLY A 144 -6.79 -19.90 -1.22
N ARG A 145 -7.09 -19.16 -2.30
CA ARG A 145 -6.56 -17.80 -2.54
C ARG A 145 -7.67 -16.79 -2.86
N PRO A 146 -7.44 -15.50 -2.61
CA PRO A 146 -8.41 -14.44 -2.91
C PRO A 146 -8.69 -14.32 -4.42
N VAL A 147 -9.93 -13.94 -4.75
CA VAL A 147 -10.36 -13.60 -6.10
C VAL A 147 -10.57 -12.09 -6.21
N TYR A 148 -10.17 -11.53 -7.34
CA TYR A 148 -10.32 -10.11 -7.63
C TYR A 148 -11.13 -9.87 -8.91
N SER A 149 -11.84 -8.75 -8.99
CA SER A 149 -12.62 -8.32 -10.17
C SER A 149 -12.24 -6.90 -10.60
N SER A 150 -12.37 -6.60 -11.89
CA SER A 150 -12.19 -5.23 -12.41
C SER A 150 -13.52 -4.57 -12.76
N ASP A 151 -13.61 -3.27 -12.58
CA ASP A 151 -14.72 -2.45 -13.10
C ASP A 151 -14.47 -1.98 -14.55
N SER A 152 -13.22 -2.07 -15.03
CA SER A 152 -12.83 -1.61 -16.37
C SER A 152 -12.91 -2.71 -17.42
N ASN A 153 -13.01 -3.98 -17.00
CA ASN A 153 -13.14 -5.12 -17.90
C ASN A 153 -13.92 -6.27 -17.23
N PRO A 154 -14.46 -7.24 -17.98
CA PRO A 154 -15.28 -8.31 -17.42
C PRO A 154 -14.45 -9.50 -16.88
N TYR A 155 -13.18 -9.30 -16.51
CA TYR A 155 -12.27 -10.38 -16.13
C TYR A 155 -12.01 -10.42 -14.62
N PHE A 156 -11.75 -11.63 -14.14
CA PHE A 156 -11.32 -11.92 -12.77
C PHE A 156 -9.84 -12.27 -12.74
N LEU A 157 -9.16 -11.85 -11.68
CA LEU A 157 -7.82 -12.32 -11.31
C LEU A 157 -7.95 -13.34 -10.17
N TYR A 158 -7.55 -14.59 -10.43
CA TYR A 158 -7.69 -15.70 -9.50
C TYR A 158 -6.59 -16.75 -9.67
N TYR A 159 -6.44 -17.62 -8.68
CA TYR A 159 -5.46 -18.70 -8.72
C TYR A 159 -6.09 -20.04 -9.08
N HIS A 160 -5.54 -20.71 -10.10
CA HIS A 160 -5.98 -22.02 -10.57
C HIS A 160 -5.14 -23.13 -9.94
N GLY A 161 -5.66 -23.76 -8.89
CA GLY A 161 -4.93 -24.73 -8.06
C GLY A 161 -4.32 -25.90 -8.82
N GLU A 162 -5.09 -26.54 -9.71
CA GLU A 162 -4.64 -27.72 -10.47
C GLU A 162 -3.42 -27.44 -11.35
N ASN A 163 -3.33 -26.21 -11.86
CA ASN A 163 -2.30 -25.79 -12.80
C ASN A 163 -1.21 -24.93 -12.16
N SER A 164 -1.31 -24.66 -10.84
CA SER A 164 -0.33 -23.86 -10.08
C SER A 164 -0.03 -22.50 -10.73
N MET A 165 -1.09 -21.79 -11.15
CA MET A 165 -0.97 -20.53 -11.88
C MET A 165 -1.99 -19.50 -11.45
N TRP A 166 -1.60 -18.23 -11.48
CA TRP A 166 -2.52 -17.09 -11.45
C TRP A 166 -3.02 -16.79 -12.85
N MET A 167 -4.30 -16.47 -12.97
CA MET A 167 -5.02 -16.28 -14.24
C MET A 167 -5.86 -15.02 -14.21
N VAL A 168 -5.88 -14.30 -15.33
CA VAL A 168 -6.88 -13.28 -15.69
C VAL A 168 -7.82 -13.92 -16.69
N GLY A 169 -9.08 -14.14 -16.32
CA GLY A 169 -10.04 -14.87 -17.14
C GLY A 169 -11.50 -14.48 -16.87
N ALA A 170 -12.40 -14.83 -17.80
CA ALA A 170 -13.80 -14.38 -17.74
C ALA A 170 -14.61 -15.06 -16.63
N TYR A 171 -14.19 -16.25 -16.22
CA TYR A 171 -14.83 -17.04 -15.17
C TYR A 171 -13.77 -17.60 -14.24
N VAL A 172 -14.03 -17.55 -12.93
CA VAL A 172 -13.19 -18.16 -11.90
C VAL A 172 -13.23 -19.68 -12.07
N GLY A 173 -12.06 -20.32 -12.07
CA GLY A 173 -11.92 -21.77 -12.26
C GLY A 173 -11.95 -22.26 -13.72
N SER A 174 -12.00 -21.36 -14.70
CA SER A 174 -11.86 -21.73 -16.10
C SER A 174 -10.42 -22.16 -16.42
N ASN A 175 -10.26 -23.12 -17.33
CA ASN A 175 -8.97 -23.45 -17.95
C ASN A 175 -8.55 -22.48 -19.07
N THR A 176 -9.35 -21.45 -19.34
CA THR A 176 -9.05 -20.42 -20.33
C THR A 176 -8.70 -19.09 -19.65
N ALA A 177 -7.50 -18.59 -19.95
CA ALA A 177 -7.02 -17.28 -19.50
C ALA A 177 -6.74 -16.37 -20.69
N ARG A 178 -6.90 -15.06 -20.48
CA ARG A 178 -6.31 -14.03 -21.33
C ARG A 178 -4.84 -13.85 -20.98
N MET A 179 -4.55 -13.67 -19.70
CA MET A 179 -3.21 -13.60 -19.14
C MET A 179 -3.04 -14.64 -18.03
N TYR A 180 -1.86 -15.23 -17.93
CA TYR A 180 -1.56 -16.12 -16.81
C TYR A 180 -0.08 -16.08 -16.45
N VAL A 181 0.24 -16.54 -15.24
CA VAL A 181 1.60 -16.69 -14.73
C VAL A 181 1.66 -17.93 -13.86
N ILE A 182 2.64 -18.78 -14.11
CA ILE A 182 2.88 -19.99 -13.30
C ILE A 182 3.66 -19.56 -12.06
N ASP A 183 2.97 -19.40 -10.95
CA ASP A 183 3.51 -18.94 -9.67
C ASP A 183 2.55 -19.33 -8.54
N ASN A 184 3.11 -19.74 -7.39
CA ASN A 184 2.37 -20.21 -6.22
C ASN A 184 2.27 -19.15 -5.10
N ALA A 185 2.47 -17.87 -5.42
CA ALA A 185 2.33 -16.75 -4.50
C ALA A 185 0.93 -16.67 -3.85
N MET A 186 0.88 -16.45 -2.53
CA MET A 186 -0.38 -16.35 -1.72
C MET A 186 -1.29 -15.21 -2.17
N SER A 187 -0.72 -14.16 -2.73
CA SER A 187 -1.43 -13.01 -3.28
C SER A 187 -0.75 -12.52 -4.56
N PRO A 188 -1.46 -11.80 -5.44
CA PRO A 188 -0.89 -11.39 -6.73
C PRO A 188 0.32 -10.46 -6.64
N ASP A 189 0.38 -9.58 -5.62
CA ASP A 189 1.50 -8.66 -5.38
C ASP A 189 2.82 -9.38 -5.03
N LYS A 190 2.75 -10.66 -4.65
CA LYS A 190 3.93 -11.49 -4.35
C LYS A 190 4.38 -12.34 -5.54
N ILE A 191 3.72 -12.26 -6.69
CA ILE A 191 4.10 -12.99 -7.90
C ILE A 191 5.47 -12.51 -8.38
N ARG A 192 6.38 -13.45 -8.61
CA ARG A 192 7.71 -13.18 -9.18
C ARG A 192 7.85 -13.75 -10.60
N GLY A 193 6.96 -14.66 -10.99
CA GLY A 193 6.92 -15.26 -12.32
C GLY A 193 6.71 -14.26 -13.46
N THR A 194 7.02 -14.72 -14.67
CA THR A 194 6.83 -13.95 -15.90
C THR A 194 5.43 -14.20 -16.45
N TRP A 195 4.67 -13.12 -16.61
CA TRP A 195 3.34 -13.16 -17.19
C TRP A 195 3.37 -13.57 -18.67
N ARG A 196 2.35 -14.31 -19.07
CA ARG A 196 2.16 -14.80 -20.43
C ARG A 196 0.77 -14.43 -20.93
N LEU A 197 0.70 -14.02 -22.19
CA LEU A 197 -0.54 -13.74 -22.90
C LEU A 197 -0.92 -14.92 -23.79
N ALA A 198 -2.17 -15.36 -23.72
CA ALA A 198 -2.72 -16.35 -24.63
C ALA A 198 -3.17 -15.68 -25.93
N VAL A 199 -2.33 -15.74 -26.97
CA VAL A 199 -2.63 -15.20 -28.30
C VAL A 199 -2.71 -16.34 -29.31
N ALA A 200 -3.89 -16.55 -29.91
CA ALA A 200 -4.10 -17.46 -31.04
C ALA A 200 -3.47 -18.88 -30.88
N GLY A 201 -3.60 -19.48 -29.69
CA GLY A 201 -3.08 -20.83 -29.42
C GLY A 201 -1.58 -20.88 -29.05
N SER A 202 -0.91 -19.74 -28.94
CA SER A 202 0.47 -19.62 -28.44
C SER A 202 0.53 -18.69 -27.22
N ALA A 203 1.53 -18.91 -26.37
CA ALA A 203 1.75 -18.09 -25.17
C ALA A 203 3.00 -17.22 -25.35
N VAL A 204 2.82 -15.90 -25.38
CA VAL A 204 3.92 -14.92 -25.48
C VAL A 204 4.26 -14.41 -24.08
N SER A 205 5.55 -14.31 -23.75
CA SER A 205 6.01 -13.89 -22.42
C SER A 205 6.25 -12.38 -22.35
N PHE A 206 5.85 -11.75 -21.25
CA PHE A 206 5.96 -10.31 -21.01
C PHE A 206 6.66 -10.04 -19.68
N PRO A 207 8.00 -9.92 -19.67
CA PRO A 207 8.79 -9.75 -18.43
C PRO A 207 8.50 -8.45 -17.66
N ALA A 208 8.07 -7.41 -18.38
CA ALA A 208 7.74 -6.10 -17.82
C ALA A 208 6.40 -6.08 -17.08
N VAL A 209 5.52 -7.06 -17.33
CA VAL A 209 4.22 -7.12 -16.65
C VAL A 209 4.42 -7.59 -15.21
N LYS A 210 3.82 -6.87 -14.26
CA LYS A 210 3.83 -7.14 -12.83
C LYS A 210 2.44 -6.94 -12.25
N ALA A 211 2.11 -7.75 -11.25
CA ALA A 211 1.01 -7.48 -10.36
C ALA A 211 1.59 -6.88 -9.09
N SER A 212 1.03 -5.74 -8.67
CA SER A 212 1.49 -5.00 -7.52
C SER A 212 0.29 -4.53 -6.71
N CYS A 213 0.49 -4.34 -5.42
CA CYS A 213 -0.52 -3.75 -4.58
C CYS A 213 -0.67 -2.27 -4.98
N ALA A 214 -1.89 -1.80 -5.18
CA ALA A 214 -2.16 -0.37 -5.33
C ALA A 214 -1.97 0.27 -3.94
N GLU A 215 -0.74 0.64 -3.63
CA GLU A 215 -0.38 1.15 -2.30
C GLU A 215 -0.87 2.58 -2.07
N CYS A 216 -1.38 3.26 -3.10
CA CYS A 216 -1.89 4.60 -2.96
C CYS A 216 -3.14 4.91 -3.80
N ARG A 217 -4.26 5.20 -3.13
CA ARG A 217 -5.49 5.68 -3.79
C ARG A 217 -5.50 7.18 -4.00
N GLN A 218 -4.67 7.92 -3.28
CA GLN A 218 -4.69 9.37 -3.30
C GLN A 218 -3.28 9.96 -3.23
N ILE A 219 -2.87 10.62 -4.31
CA ILE A 219 -1.57 11.27 -4.42
C ILE A 219 -1.72 12.76 -4.16
N THR A 220 -0.97 13.28 -3.19
CA THR A 220 -0.87 14.73 -2.97
C THR A 220 0.43 15.23 -3.58
N ILE A 221 0.30 16.17 -4.50
CA ILE A 221 1.41 16.96 -5.00
C ILE A 221 1.45 18.26 -4.21
N SER A 222 2.57 18.55 -3.55
CA SER A 222 2.73 19.72 -2.70
C SER A 222 4.05 20.44 -2.96
N GLY A 223 4.04 21.74 -2.72
CA GLY A 223 5.20 22.62 -2.91
C GLY A 223 4.75 24.07 -3.08
N SER A 224 5.65 25.01 -2.78
CA SER A 224 5.38 26.45 -2.92
C SER A 224 5.95 26.96 -4.25
N VAL A 225 5.16 26.90 -5.32
CA VAL A 225 5.51 27.39 -6.67
C VAL A 225 4.78 28.70 -6.99
N HIS A 226 5.26 29.45 -7.98
CA HIS A 226 4.59 30.65 -8.50
C HIS A 226 3.77 30.37 -9.77
N HIS A 227 4.17 29.35 -10.52
CA HIS A 227 3.47 28.85 -11.71
C HIS A 227 2.89 27.46 -11.41
N GLN A 228 1.81 27.09 -12.08
CA GLN A 228 1.13 25.80 -11.90
C GLN A 228 0.62 25.56 -10.47
N VAL A 229 0.32 26.63 -9.71
CA VAL A 229 -0.12 26.55 -8.30
C VAL A 229 -1.32 25.63 -8.13
N ASN A 230 -2.28 25.68 -9.06
CA ASN A 230 -3.48 24.85 -9.02
C ASN A 230 -3.17 23.34 -9.08
N ARG A 231 -2.02 22.95 -9.62
CA ARG A 231 -1.60 21.54 -9.75
C ARG A 231 -0.94 20.97 -8.50
N MET A 232 -0.67 21.82 -7.50
CA MET A 232 -0.27 21.42 -6.14
C MET A 232 -1.50 21.00 -5.35
N THR A 233 -2.10 19.91 -5.77
CA THR A 233 -3.39 19.42 -5.29
C THR A 233 -3.34 17.90 -5.14
N THR A 234 -4.49 17.36 -4.78
CA THR A 234 -4.73 15.93 -4.62
C THR A 234 -5.23 15.32 -5.92
N TYR A 235 -4.74 14.13 -6.24
CA TYR A 235 -5.12 13.32 -7.38
C TYR A 235 -5.59 11.96 -6.89
N SER A 236 -6.79 11.57 -7.29
CA SER A 236 -7.42 10.31 -6.91
C SER A 236 -7.13 9.25 -7.97
N LEU A 237 -6.82 8.03 -7.54
CA LEU A 237 -6.56 6.89 -8.42
C LEU A 237 -7.80 6.60 -9.27
N THR A 238 -7.61 6.50 -10.57
CA THR A 238 -8.67 6.14 -11.52
C THR A 238 -8.62 4.64 -11.83
N SER A 239 -9.65 4.13 -12.50
CA SER A 239 -9.64 2.76 -13.03
C SER A 239 -8.79 2.62 -14.31
N GLN A 240 -8.30 3.74 -14.85
CA GLN A 240 -7.54 3.78 -16.10
C GLN A 240 -6.07 3.48 -15.85
N ILE A 241 -5.45 2.87 -16.86
CA ILE A 241 -4.01 2.62 -16.93
C ILE A 241 -3.50 3.26 -18.22
N ASN A 242 -2.39 3.98 -18.13
CA ASN A 242 -1.71 4.56 -19.27
C ASN A 242 -0.29 4.02 -19.34
N GLU A 243 0.08 3.44 -20.48
CA GLU A 243 1.39 2.80 -20.71
C GLU A 243 1.81 1.87 -19.56
N GLY A 244 0.84 1.07 -19.12
CA GLY A 244 1.06 0.10 -18.06
C GLY A 244 1.22 0.68 -16.66
N ARG A 245 0.90 1.94 -16.40
CA ARG A 245 0.98 2.56 -15.06
C ARG A 245 -0.35 3.17 -14.62
N PRO A 246 -0.58 3.29 -13.31
CA PRO A 246 -1.82 3.88 -12.79
C PRO A 246 -1.97 5.33 -13.27
N VAL A 247 -3.21 5.71 -13.54
CA VAL A 247 -3.58 7.10 -13.83
C VAL A 247 -4.36 7.66 -12.65
N TYR A 248 -4.00 8.86 -12.22
CA TYR A 248 -4.72 9.61 -11.21
C TYR A 248 -5.36 10.85 -11.83
N SER A 249 -6.51 11.30 -11.32
CA SER A 249 -7.20 12.51 -11.77
C SER A 249 -7.44 13.48 -10.62
N SER A 250 -7.33 14.77 -10.92
CA SER A 250 -7.69 15.84 -9.98
C SER A 250 -9.11 16.33 -10.24
N ASP A 251 -9.94 16.26 -9.20
CA ASP A 251 -11.32 16.80 -9.23
C ASP A 251 -11.34 18.34 -9.22
N THR A 252 -10.19 18.99 -9.00
CA THR A 252 -10.07 20.45 -8.88
C THR A 252 -9.52 21.13 -10.13
N THR A 253 -8.75 20.42 -10.95
CA THR A 253 -8.07 20.99 -12.11
C THR A 253 -8.37 20.30 -13.45
N ASN A 254 -9.17 19.23 -13.46
CA ASN A 254 -9.37 18.35 -14.62
C ASN A 254 -8.04 17.82 -15.20
N ASP A 255 -6.97 17.81 -14.41
CA ASP A 255 -5.68 17.27 -14.82
C ASP A 255 -5.59 15.79 -14.44
N PHE A 256 -4.76 15.07 -15.20
CA PHE A 256 -4.35 13.70 -14.96
C PHE A 256 -2.87 13.67 -14.59
N LEU A 257 -2.50 12.80 -13.66
CA LEU A 257 -1.14 12.36 -13.39
C LEU A 257 -0.97 10.97 -13.99
N TYR A 258 -0.12 10.85 -14.99
CA TYR A 258 0.10 9.62 -15.74
C TYR A 258 1.55 9.51 -16.21
N PHE A 259 1.95 8.31 -16.59
CA PHE A 259 3.26 8.08 -17.21
C PHE A 259 3.17 8.17 -18.73
N TYR A 260 4.17 8.76 -19.36
CA TYR A 260 4.26 8.95 -20.79
C TYR A 260 5.55 8.30 -21.33
N GLU A 261 5.39 7.07 -21.82
CA GLU A 261 6.49 6.19 -22.26
C GLU A 261 7.39 6.78 -23.36
N PRO A 262 6.91 7.58 -24.34
CA PRO A 262 7.80 8.13 -25.37
C PRO A 262 8.95 8.99 -24.84
N TYR A 263 8.85 9.51 -23.61
CA TYR A 263 9.93 10.24 -22.94
C TYR A 263 10.30 9.67 -21.57
N ASP A 264 9.74 8.52 -21.17
CA ASP A 264 9.97 7.91 -19.86
C ASP A 264 9.69 8.85 -18.66
N VAL A 265 8.65 9.69 -18.78
CA VAL A 265 8.30 10.70 -17.76
C VAL A 265 6.99 10.41 -17.05
N TRP A 266 6.90 10.75 -15.77
CA TRP A 266 5.62 11.08 -15.15
C TRP A 266 5.25 12.52 -15.48
N ILE A 267 4.00 12.76 -15.87
CA ILE A 267 3.51 14.07 -16.28
C ILE A 267 2.16 14.37 -15.62
N VAL A 268 1.97 15.64 -15.25
CA VAL A 268 0.66 16.20 -14.92
C VAL A 268 0.19 17.04 -16.10
N GLY A 269 -0.93 16.65 -16.71
CA GLY A 269 -1.47 17.27 -17.93
C GLY A 269 -2.98 17.14 -18.02
N ASN A 270 -3.60 17.97 -18.86
CA ASN A 270 -5.07 18.00 -19.01
C ASN A 270 -5.61 16.97 -20.02
N VAL A 271 -4.72 16.27 -20.74
CA VAL A 271 -5.07 15.24 -21.71
C VAL A 271 -4.26 13.99 -21.38
N MET A 272 -4.93 12.92 -20.94
CA MET A 272 -4.29 11.64 -20.68
C MET A 272 -3.57 11.13 -21.93
N GLY A 273 -2.30 10.70 -21.77
CA GLY A 273 -1.46 10.25 -22.88
C GLY A 273 -0.95 11.36 -23.81
N GLY A 274 -1.18 12.64 -23.48
CA GLY A 274 -0.61 13.77 -24.22
C GLY A 274 0.81 14.12 -23.77
N SER A 275 1.52 14.91 -24.57
CA SER A 275 2.80 15.53 -24.19
C SER A 275 2.64 16.92 -23.55
N SER A 276 1.42 17.45 -23.51
CA SER A 276 1.09 18.74 -22.92
C SER A 276 0.90 18.60 -21.41
N GLY A 277 1.82 19.19 -20.65
CA GLY A 277 1.77 19.19 -19.19
C GLY A 277 2.35 20.45 -18.60
N GLY A 278 2.41 20.47 -17.28
CA GLY A 278 2.88 21.62 -16.49
C GLY A 278 3.73 21.20 -15.31
N LEU A 279 3.68 19.92 -14.94
CA LEU A 279 4.63 19.26 -14.05
C LEU A 279 5.11 18.00 -14.76
N LEU A 280 6.41 17.69 -14.68
CA LEU A 280 6.93 16.39 -15.11
C LEU A 280 8.13 15.95 -14.27
N THR A 281 8.46 14.68 -14.29
CA THR A 281 9.73 14.16 -13.79
C THR A 281 10.19 12.99 -14.67
N ASN A 282 11.50 12.93 -14.94
CA ASN A 282 12.10 11.85 -15.71
C ASN A 282 12.44 10.69 -14.79
N ASP A 283 11.44 9.85 -14.53
CA ASP A 283 11.54 8.76 -13.59
C ASP A 283 10.63 7.62 -14.03
N ILE A 284 11.21 6.41 -14.03
CA ILE A 284 10.56 5.18 -14.48
C ILE A 284 9.98 4.34 -13.33
N HIS A 285 9.97 4.84 -12.10
CA HIS A 285 9.33 4.11 -10.99
C HIS A 285 7.85 3.93 -11.23
N LEU A 286 7.36 2.73 -10.91
CA LEU A 286 6.02 2.26 -11.25
C LEU A 286 4.91 3.17 -10.72
N TYR A 287 5.21 3.92 -9.66
CA TYR A 287 4.29 4.82 -8.98
C TYR A 287 4.90 6.22 -8.81
N PRO A 288 4.10 7.28 -8.89
CA PRO A 288 4.59 8.66 -8.88
C PRO A 288 5.20 9.08 -7.53
N GLU A 289 4.74 8.52 -6.41
CA GLU A 289 5.28 8.74 -5.06
C GLU A 289 6.64 8.08 -4.81
N GLN A 290 7.04 7.14 -5.68
CA GLN A 290 8.35 6.50 -5.64
C GLN A 290 9.40 7.23 -6.48
N THR A 291 9.00 8.31 -7.18
CA THR A 291 9.92 9.06 -8.02
C THR A 291 11.03 9.69 -7.18
N GLU A 292 12.27 9.48 -7.60
CA GLU A 292 13.48 10.02 -6.97
C GLU A 292 14.06 11.19 -7.79
N ALA A 293 13.72 11.27 -9.08
CA ALA A 293 14.17 12.36 -9.94
C ALA A 293 13.51 13.71 -9.58
N VAL A 294 14.23 14.79 -9.87
CA VAL A 294 13.75 16.16 -9.62
C VAL A 294 12.61 16.47 -10.57
N TRP A 295 11.47 16.86 -9.99
CA TRP A 295 10.33 17.35 -10.76
C TRP A 295 10.63 18.72 -11.36
N GLU A 296 10.14 18.93 -12.58
CA GLU A 296 10.20 20.18 -13.32
C GLU A 296 8.82 20.80 -13.43
N VAL A 297 8.78 22.13 -13.36
CA VAL A 297 7.55 22.94 -13.44
C VAL A 297 7.64 23.83 -14.66
N TYR A 298 6.58 23.86 -15.48
CA TYR A 298 6.49 24.77 -16.62
C TYR A 298 6.12 26.19 -16.15
N ASP A 299 7.04 27.14 -16.31
CA ASP A 299 6.88 28.53 -15.89
C ASP A 299 6.08 29.40 -16.88
N GLY A 300 5.55 28.80 -17.96
CA GLY A 300 4.88 29.51 -19.05
C GLY A 300 5.80 29.83 -20.24
N SER A 301 7.11 29.54 -20.13
CA SER A 301 8.08 29.66 -21.23
C SER A 301 8.98 28.44 -21.33
N GLN A 302 9.47 27.90 -20.21
CA GLN A 302 10.39 26.77 -20.14
C GLN A 302 10.12 25.86 -18.94
N TRP A 303 10.76 24.69 -18.94
CA TRP A 303 10.75 23.76 -17.82
C TRP A 303 11.85 24.12 -16.83
N VAL A 304 11.49 24.26 -15.56
CA VAL A 304 12.40 24.68 -14.49
C VAL A 304 12.42 23.61 -13.40
N PRO A 305 13.61 23.09 -13.01
CA PRO A 305 13.72 22.14 -11.92
C PRO A 305 13.20 22.70 -10.59
N PHE A 306 12.41 21.92 -9.86
CA PHE A 306 11.84 22.27 -8.57
C PHE A 306 12.08 21.17 -7.53
N PRO A 307 13.29 21.11 -6.91
CA PRO A 307 13.68 20.07 -5.95
C PRO A 307 12.84 19.99 -4.67
N ARG A 308 12.00 21.00 -4.41
CA ARG A 308 11.10 21.07 -3.26
C ARG A 308 9.68 20.60 -3.55
N LEU A 309 9.37 20.22 -4.78
CA LEU A 309 8.15 19.49 -5.08
C LEU A 309 8.15 18.17 -4.29
N ARG A 310 7.00 17.81 -3.74
CA ARG A 310 6.79 16.55 -3.04
C ARG A 310 5.57 15.87 -3.62
N VAL A 311 5.75 14.62 -4.06
CA VAL A 311 4.66 13.73 -4.42
C VAL A 311 4.59 12.67 -3.34
N ARG A 312 3.46 12.57 -2.66
CA ARG A 312 3.28 11.65 -1.53
C ARG A 312 1.96 10.93 -1.63
N CYS A 313 1.95 9.70 -1.14
CA CYS A 313 0.69 9.06 -0.83
C CYS A 313 0.02 9.72 0.37
N THR A 314 -1.29 9.91 0.27
CA THR A 314 -2.14 10.40 1.36
C THR A 314 -3.11 9.31 1.73
N ASP A 315 -3.10 8.91 3.01
CA ASP A 315 -4.06 7.96 3.53
C ASP A 315 -5.46 8.56 3.50
N VAL A 316 -6.44 7.76 3.08
CA VAL A 316 -7.84 8.19 2.97
C VAL A 316 -8.61 7.46 4.05
N ASP A 317 -9.36 8.17 4.88
CA ASP A 317 -10.24 7.53 5.85
C ASP A 317 -11.40 6.82 5.11
N GLU A 318 -11.23 5.53 4.86
CA GLU A 318 -12.24 4.70 4.20
C GLU A 318 -13.50 4.55 5.06
N CYS A 319 -13.37 4.70 6.38
CA CYS A 319 -14.47 4.64 7.32
C CYS A 319 -15.37 5.87 7.28
N ALA A 320 -14.92 7.00 6.72
CA ALA A 320 -15.71 8.21 6.56
C ALA A 320 -17.01 7.98 5.75
N SER A 321 -17.01 6.98 4.85
CA SER A 321 -18.18 6.56 4.07
C SER A 321 -19.19 5.71 4.85
N THR A 322 -18.90 5.38 6.11
CA THR A 322 -19.68 4.46 6.97
C THR A 322 -19.98 3.11 6.30
N PRO A 323 -18.97 2.37 5.82
CA PRO A 323 -19.20 1.19 4.99
C PRO A 323 -19.70 -0.03 5.77
N CYS A 324 -19.49 -0.08 7.09
CA CYS A 324 -19.92 -1.19 7.95
C CYS A 324 -21.41 -1.06 8.30
N LEU A 325 -22.20 -2.07 7.93
CA LEU A 325 -23.64 -2.11 8.15
C LEU A 325 -24.00 -2.79 9.48
N ASN A 326 -25.29 -2.71 9.85
CA ASN A 326 -25.88 -3.49 10.95
C ASN A 326 -25.16 -3.37 12.30
N GLY A 327 -24.66 -2.17 12.61
CA GLY A 327 -23.95 -1.89 13.86
C GLY A 327 -22.51 -2.41 13.89
N GLY A 328 -21.92 -2.71 12.73
CA GLY A 328 -20.48 -2.99 12.63
C GLY A 328 -19.63 -1.75 12.94
N VAL A 329 -18.51 -1.96 13.62
CA VAL A 329 -17.52 -0.91 13.91
C VAL A 329 -16.48 -0.90 12.79
N CYS A 330 -16.33 0.25 12.14
CA CYS A 330 -15.33 0.44 11.10
C CYS A 330 -13.98 0.83 11.70
N THR A 331 -12.91 0.18 11.23
CA THR A 331 -11.53 0.59 11.51
C THR A 331 -10.85 0.90 10.18
N ASP A 332 -10.35 2.12 10.08
CA ASP A 332 -9.62 2.61 8.92
C ASP A 332 -8.28 1.90 8.80
N MET A 333 -7.88 1.59 7.59
CA MET A 333 -6.67 0.83 7.27
C MET A 333 -6.04 1.46 6.02
N PRO A 334 -4.73 1.31 5.77
CA PRO A 334 -4.12 1.89 4.58
C PRO A 334 -4.83 1.45 3.29
N ASN A 335 -5.51 2.39 2.63
CA ASN A 335 -6.32 2.16 1.42
C ASN A 335 -7.42 1.08 1.55
N SER A 336 -7.91 0.82 2.76
CA SER A 336 -8.95 -0.17 3.03
C SER A 336 -9.67 0.10 4.35
N TYR A 337 -10.68 -0.70 4.66
CA TYR A 337 -11.27 -0.70 5.99
C TYR A 337 -11.53 -2.12 6.45
N SER A 338 -11.66 -2.29 7.76
CA SER A 338 -12.15 -3.52 8.35
C SER A 338 -13.41 -3.24 9.16
N CYS A 339 -14.37 -4.17 9.10
CA CYS A 339 -15.58 -4.11 9.90
C CYS A 339 -15.57 -5.18 11.00
N ALA A 340 -15.63 -4.75 12.25
CA ALA A 340 -15.95 -5.62 13.37
C ALA A 340 -17.47 -5.74 13.49
N CYS A 341 -18.03 -6.85 13.00
CA CYS A 341 -19.47 -7.04 12.92
C CYS A 341 -20.12 -7.34 14.28
N ALA A 342 -21.31 -6.78 14.50
CA ALA A 342 -22.15 -7.11 15.65
C ALA A 342 -22.61 -8.58 15.61
N THR A 343 -22.93 -9.14 16.78
CA THR A 343 -23.36 -10.54 16.92
C THR A 343 -24.54 -10.84 15.99
N GLY A 344 -24.41 -11.92 15.21
CA GLY A 344 -25.43 -12.34 14.25
C GLY A 344 -25.23 -11.80 12.83
N TRP A 345 -24.21 -10.97 12.61
CA TRP A 345 -23.84 -10.43 11.29
C TRP A 345 -22.42 -10.80 10.89
N GLY A 346 -22.15 -10.77 9.59
CA GLY A 346 -20.84 -11.05 9.01
C GLY A 346 -20.73 -10.64 7.55
N GLY A 347 -19.63 -11.03 6.91
CA GLY A 347 -19.19 -10.48 5.63
C GLY A 347 -18.39 -9.17 5.81
N HIS A 348 -17.69 -8.73 4.76
CA HIS A 348 -16.78 -7.58 4.83
C HIS A 348 -17.45 -6.30 5.33
N ASN A 349 -18.71 -6.07 4.94
CA ASN A 349 -19.47 -4.88 5.32
C ASN A 349 -20.54 -5.20 6.37
N CYS A 350 -20.48 -6.37 7.01
CA CYS A 350 -21.50 -6.84 7.96
C CYS A 350 -22.93 -6.95 7.36
N ALA A 351 -23.05 -7.12 6.05
CA ALA A 351 -24.32 -7.17 5.33
C ALA A 351 -25.03 -8.54 5.44
N LEU A 352 -24.31 -9.60 5.80
CA LEU A 352 -24.84 -10.97 5.81
C LEU A 352 -25.27 -11.37 7.22
N THR A 353 -26.43 -12.02 7.34
CA THR A 353 -26.80 -12.66 8.60
C THR A 353 -25.98 -13.94 8.81
N SER A 354 -25.67 -14.27 10.05
CA SER A 354 -24.92 -15.47 10.43
C SER A 354 -25.59 -16.78 9.98
N VAL A 355 -26.90 -16.76 9.68
CA VAL A 355 -27.64 -17.89 9.10
C VAL A 355 -27.25 -18.09 7.63
N ILE A 356 -27.21 -17.01 6.84
CA ILE A 356 -26.85 -17.06 5.41
C ILE A 356 -25.36 -17.42 5.25
N GLN A 357 -24.49 -16.90 6.12
CA GLN A 357 -23.07 -17.23 6.08
C GLN A 357 -22.82 -18.74 6.32
N ARG A 358 -23.55 -19.35 7.26
CA ARG A 358 -23.48 -20.81 7.50
C ARG A 358 -23.99 -21.63 6.32
N ILE A 359 -25.04 -21.17 5.63
CA ILE A 359 -25.55 -21.85 4.43
C ILE A 359 -24.54 -21.74 3.28
N ILE A 360 -23.91 -20.57 3.07
CA ILE A 360 -22.87 -20.39 2.06
C ILE A 360 -21.65 -21.27 2.35
N THR A 361 -21.17 -21.33 3.59
CA THR A 361 -20.05 -22.21 3.97
C THR A 361 -20.39 -23.69 3.79
N VAL A 362 -21.61 -24.11 4.14
CA VAL A 362 -22.05 -25.51 3.97
C VAL A 362 -22.22 -25.87 2.49
N VAL A 363 -22.76 -24.97 1.67
CA VAL A 363 -22.91 -25.19 0.22
C VAL A 363 -21.53 -25.23 -0.46
N LEU A 364 -20.60 -24.35 -0.11
CA LEU A 364 -19.22 -24.34 -0.65
C LEU A 364 -18.37 -25.56 -0.23
N LEU A 365 -18.75 -26.29 0.83
CA LEU A 365 -18.08 -27.52 1.25
C LEU A 365 -18.63 -28.78 0.57
N HIS A 366 -19.75 -28.68 -0.15
CA HIS A 366 -20.43 -29.79 -0.82
C HIS A 366 -20.38 -29.71 -2.36
N PHE A 367 -19.65 -28.73 -2.92
CA PHE A 367 -19.41 -28.59 -4.36
C PHE A 367 -17.92 -28.59 -4.68
#